data_AF-A0AAN8H642-F1
#
_entry.id   AF-A0AAN8H642-F1
#
_cell.length_a   1.000
_cell.length_b   1.000
_cell.length_c   1.000
_cell.angle_alpha   90.00
_cell.angle_beta   90.00
_cell.angle_gamma   90.00
#
_symmetry.space_group_name_H-M   'P 1'
#
loop_
_entity.id
_entity.type
_entity.pdbx_description
1 polymer ?
#
loop_
_entity_poly.entity_id
_entity_poly.type
_entity_poly.pdbx_seq_one_letter_code
_entity_poly.pdbx_strand_id
1 'polypeptide(L)'
;MPLSSSCLIRMSKKTISSCHRLRLQSRERWLLDCDGMERLGLLRIPPMEPLVAAHLLPRMGPSPSRNTTLPAKADRFQSTMTERSYRAAALSARALNVSSLLMAYQAELCEDLSR
;
A
#
# COMPACT_ATOMS: atom_id res chain seq x y z
N MET A 1 11.98 -20.73 12.25
CA MET A 1 10.74 -20.53 13.04
C MET A 1 9.54 -20.54 12.10
N PRO A 2 8.67 -21.56 12.13
CA PRO A 2 7.49 -21.60 11.27
C PRO A 2 6.47 -20.53 11.69
N LEU A 3 5.79 -19.93 10.72
CA LEU A 3 4.67 -19.03 10.97
C LEU A 3 3.55 -19.80 11.69
N SER A 4 3.00 -19.25 12.77
CA SER A 4 1.88 -19.86 13.52
C SER A 4 0.69 -20.18 12.60
N SER A 5 -0.04 -21.27 12.88
CA SER A 5 -1.25 -21.67 12.16
C SER A 5 -2.27 -20.53 12.06
N SER A 6 -2.35 -19.66 13.07
CA SER A 6 -3.19 -18.45 13.05
C SER A 6 -2.72 -17.43 12.02
N CYS A 7 -1.41 -17.30 11.81
CA CYS A 7 -0.82 -16.45 10.78
C CYS A 7 -1.10 -17.00 9.37
N LEU A 8 -0.92 -18.32 9.19
CA LEU A 8 -1.22 -18.99 7.93
C LEU A 8 -2.71 -18.99 7.59
N ILE A 9 -3.61 -19.16 8.56
CA ILE A 9 -5.07 -19.03 8.38
C ILE A 9 -5.45 -17.59 8.01
N ARG A 10 -4.81 -16.58 8.65
CA ARG A 10 -5.01 -15.17 8.32
C ARG A 10 -4.54 -14.84 6.91
N MET A 11 -3.44 -15.46 6.45
CA MET A 11 -2.89 -15.36 5.09
C MET A 11 -3.68 -16.16 4.04
N SER A 12 -4.21 -17.34 4.38
CA SER A 12 -4.97 -18.20 3.46
C SER A 12 -6.37 -17.65 3.19
N LYS A 13 -7.05 -17.09 4.20
CA LYS A 13 -8.25 -16.25 3.99
C LYS A 13 -7.94 -14.96 3.18
N LYS A 14 -6.67 -14.59 3.01
CA LYS A 14 -6.15 -13.33 2.40
C LYS A 14 -6.06 -13.41 0.88
N THR A 15 -5.89 -14.62 0.33
CA THR A 15 -5.62 -14.83 -1.09
C THR A 15 -6.88 -14.81 -1.97
N ILE A 16 -8.09 -15.06 -1.42
CA ILE A 16 -9.33 -15.18 -2.22
C ILE A 16 -10.28 -13.95 -2.08
N SER A 17 -10.12 -13.12 -1.05
CA SER A 17 -11.01 -11.97 -0.75
C SER A 17 -10.41 -10.61 -1.13
N SER A 18 -9.88 -10.49 -2.35
CA SER A 18 -9.03 -9.35 -2.77
C SER A 18 -9.73 -7.98 -2.77
N CYS A 19 -11.05 -7.91 -2.96
CA CYS A 19 -11.80 -6.63 -2.97
C CYS A 19 -12.37 -6.23 -1.62
N HIS A 20 -12.82 -7.20 -0.81
CA HIS A 20 -13.49 -6.92 0.46
C HIS A 20 -12.49 -6.59 1.59
N ARG A 21 -11.25 -7.06 1.46
CA ARG A 21 -10.20 -6.89 2.47
C ARG A 21 -9.65 -5.47 2.59
N LEU A 22 -9.63 -4.71 1.50
CA LEU A 22 -9.25 -3.29 1.54
C LEU A 22 -10.19 -2.46 2.41
N ARG A 23 -11.45 -2.89 2.59
CA ARG A 23 -12.39 -2.27 3.55
C ARG A 23 -12.03 -2.57 5.01
N LEU A 24 -11.51 -3.75 5.33
CA LEU A 24 -11.09 -4.11 6.70
C LEU A 24 -9.77 -3.45 7.11
N GLN A 25 -8.89 -3.16 6.14
CA GLN A 25 -7.64 -2.43 6.39
C GLN A 25 -7.87 -0.96 6.79
N SER A 26 -9.10 -0.45 6.68
CA SER A 26 -9.46 0.90 7.14
C SER A 26 -9.43 1.05 8.66
N ARG A 27 -9.60 -0.05 9.43
CA ARG A 27 -9.76 0.02 10.88
C ARG A 27 -8.42 0.12 11.64
N GLU A 28 -7.35 -0.45 11.08
CA GLU A 28 -5.97 -0.35 11.62
C GLU A 28 -5.14 0.74 10.92
N ARG A 29 -5.74 1.44 9.94
CA ARG A 29 -5.08 2.43 9.10
C ARG A 29 -4.44 3.55 9.91
N TRP A 30 -5.15 4.09 10.89
CA TRP A 30 -4.72 5.26 11.66
C TRP A 30 -3.49 5.01 12.54
N LEU A 31 -3.26 3.78 12.98
CA LEU A 31 -2.10 3.44 13.81
C LEU A 31 -0.80 3.51 13.01
N LEU A 32 -0.89 3.15 11.72
CA LEU A 32 0.22 3.12 10.78
C LEU A 32 0.24 4.33 9.83
N ASP A 33 -0.72 5.25 9.95
CA ASP A 33 -0.67 6.57 9.31
C ASP A 33 0.06 7.54 10.25
N CYS A 34 1.18 8.11 9.79
CA CYS A 34 1.94 9.09 10.58
C CYS A 34 2.05 10.40 9.82
N ASP A 35 2.24 11.48 10.58
CA ASP A 35 2.41 12.80 9.99
C ASP A 35 3.58 12.82 9.01
N GLY A 36 3.39 13.50 7.88
CA GLY A 36 4.37 13.59 6.79
C GLY A 36 4.38 12.45 5.76
N MET A 37 3.69 11.32 5.96
CA MET A 37 3.68 10.23 4.96
C MET A 37 3.09 10.64 3.61
N GLU A 38 2.06 11.51 3.62
CA GLU A 38 1.50 12.11 2.40
C GLU A 38 2.56 12.97 1.68
N ARG A 39 3.31 13.78 2.44
CA ARG A 39 4.36 14.67 1.89
C ARG A 39 5.53 13.90 1.30
N LEU A 40 5.82 12.73 1.85
CA LEU A 40 6.83 11.80 1.34
C LEU A 40 6.34 10.98 0.13
N GLY A 41 5.10 11.20 -0.31
CA GLY A 41 4.51 10.46 -1.45
C GLY A 41 4.21 9.00 -1.15
N LEU A 42 4.10 8.60 0.12
CA LEU A 42 3.92 7.20 0.51
C LEU A 42 2.45 6.77 0.53
N LEU A 43 1.51 7.73 0.59
CA LEU A 43 0.08 7.45 0.67
C LEU A 43 -0.62 7.52 -0.69
N ARG A 44 0.05 8.08 -1.70
CA ARG A 44 -0.48 8.24 -3.06
C ARG A 44 0.63 7.97 -4.07
N ILE A 45 0.25 7.30 -5.15
CA ILE A 45 1.16 7.04 -6.26
C ILE A 45 1.63 8.39 -6.81
N PRO A 46 2.95 8.62 -6.95
CA PRO A 46 3.47 9.83 -7.55
C PRO A 46 2.90 10.04 -8.96
N PRO A 47 2.53 11.27 -9.34
CA PRO A 47 2.07 11.53 -10.70
C PRO A 47 3.20 11.19 -11.68
N MET A 48 2.80 10.69 -12.85
CA MET A 48 3.73 10.46 -13.94
C MET A 48 4.34 11.79 -14.40
N GLU A 49 5.60 11.76 -14.80
CA GLU A 49 6.29 12.91 -15.35
C GLU A 49 5.60 13.38 -16.65
N PRO A 50 5.36 14.69 -16.85
CA PRO A 50 4.57 15.20 -17.97
C PRO A 50 5.08 14.85 -19.37
N LEU A 51 6.40 14.84 -19.61
CA LEU A 51 6.97 14.50 -20.91
C LEU A 51 6.78 13.01 -21.22
N VAL A 52 6.95 12.14 -20.22
CA VAL A 52 6.66 10.71 -20.33
C VAL A 52 5.17 10.50 -20.61
N ALA A 53 4.29 11.20 -19.89
CA ALA A 53 2.85 11.12 -20.12
C ALA A 53 2.48 11.57 -21.54
N ALA A 54 3.08 12.66 -22.04
CA ALA A 54 2.89 13.16 -23.40
C ALA A 54 3.41 12.20 -24.47
N HIS A 55 4.50 11.47 -24.19
CA HIS A 55 5.03 10.46 -25.09
C HIS A 55 4.15 9.20 -25.18
N LEU A 56 3.51 8.82 -24.06
CA LEU A 56 2.63 7.66 -23.99
C LEU A 56 1.22 7.91 -24.53
N LEU A 57 0.80 9.18 -24.64
CA LEU A 57 -0.49 9.55 -25.22
C LEU A 57 -0.56 9.09 -26.69
N PRO A 58 -1.56 8.25 -27.07
CA PRO A 58 -1.76 7.88 -28.47
C PRO A 58 -1.91 9.15 -29.30
N ARG A 59 -1.18 9.27 -30.42
CA ARG A 59 -1.19 10.43 -31.33
C ARG A 59 -2.54 10.68 -32.05
N MET A 60 -3.63 10.09 -31.57
CA MET A 60 -4.97 10.27 -32.13
C MET A 60 -5.62 11.54 -31.59
N GLY A 61 -5.42 12.65 -32.29
CA GLY A 61 -6.34 13.80 -32.44
C GLY A 61 -6.90 14.51 -31.18
N PRO A 62 -7.31 15.78 -31.30
CA PRO A 62 -7.82 16.52 -30.16
C PRO A 62 -9.22 16.03 -29.79
N SER A 63 -9.38 15.47 -28.59
CA SER A 63 -10.67 15.49 -27.90
C SER A 63 -10.44 16.01 -26.48
N PRO A 64 -10.73 17.30 -26.23
CA PRO A 64 -10.66 17.88 -24.90
C PRO A 64 -11.97 17.55 -24.16
N SER A 65 -12.20 16.27 -23.90
CA SER A 65 -13.24 15.88 -22.95
C SER A 65 -12.71 16.15 -21.55
N ARG A 66 -13.20 17.23 -20.94
CA ARG A 66 -12.88 17.79 -19.60
C ARG A 66 -13.04 16.81 -18.42
N ASN A 67 -13.39 15.55 -18.69
CA ASN A 67 -13.53 14.49 -17.72
C ASN A 67 -12.43 13.45 -17.99
N THR A 68 -11.30 13.58 -17.30
CA THR A 68 -10.13 12.68 -17.37
C THR A 68 -10.40 11.36 -16.66
N THR A 69 -11.55 10.73 -16.92
CA THR A 69 -11.86 9.42 -16.35
C THR A 69 -11.49 8.37 -17.39
N LEU A 70 -10.75 7.34 -16.97
CA LEU A 70 -10.30 6.28 -17.86
C LEU A 70 -11.49 5.72 -18.66
N PRO A 71 -11.33 5.52 -19.98
CA PRO A 71 -12.44 5.24 -20.88
C PRO A 71 -13.12 3.89 -20.57
N ALA A 72 -12.35 2.87 -20.16
CA ALA A 72 -12.90 1.57 -19.80
C ALA A 72 -13.19 1.45 -18.29
N LYS A 73 -14.27 0.73 -17.95
CA LYS A 73 -14.58 0.37 -16.55
C LYS A 73 -13.48 -0.47 -15.91
N ALA A 74 -12.84 -1.35 -16.68
CA ALA A 74 -11.73 -2.18 -16.23
C ALA A 74 -10.53 -1.31 -15.81
N ASP A 75 -10.19 -0.30 -16.60
CA ASP A 75 -9.08 0.62 -16.31
C ASP A 75 -9.32 1.41 -15.03
N ARG A 76 -10.55 1.90 -14.81
CA ARG A 76 -10.92 2.58 -13.55
C ARG A 76 -10.77 1.65 -12.35
N PHE A 77 -11.25 0.41 -12.47
CA PHE A 77 -11.13 -0.57 -11.40
C PHE A 77 -9.67 -0.88 -11.09
N GLN A 78 -8.86 -1.15 -12.12
CA GLN A 78 -7.43 -1.40 -11.96
C GLN A 78 -6.72 -0.21 -11.32
N SER A 79 -6.94 1.02 -11.82
CA SER A 79 -6.36 2.24 -11.25
C SER A 79 -6.69 2.38 -9.75
N THR A 80 -7.96 2.20 -9.36
CA THR A 80 -8.34 2.27 -7.94
C THR A 80 -7.74 1.13 -7.11
N MET A 81 -7.55 -0.05 -7.69
CA MET A 81 -6.88 -1.17 -7.02
C MET A 81 -5.40 -0.86 -6.81
N THR A 82 -4.73 -0.31 -7.81
CA THR A 82 -3.32 0.08 -7.76
C THR A 82 -3.07 1.16 -6.71
N GLU A 83 -3.92 2.20 -6.63
CA GLU A 83 -3.76 3.25 -5.61
C GLU A 83 -3.93 2.69 -4.19
N ARG A 84 -4.87 1.76 -4.00
CA ARG A 84 -5.06 1.09 -2.71
C ARG A 84 -3.92 0.14 -2.35
N SER A 85 -3.39 -0.62 -3.32
CA SER A 85 -2.28 -1.54 -3.08
C SER A 85 -0.99 -0.79 -2.79
N TYR A 86 -0.73 0.33 -3.48
CA TYR A 86 0.39 1.22 -3.21
C TYR A 86 0.38 1.70 -1.76
N ARG A 87 -0.74 2.25 -1.29
CA ARG A 87 -0.87 2.68 0.10
C ARG A 87 -0.75 1.52 1.09
N ALA A 88 -1.33 0.36 0.77
CA ALA A 88 -1.20 -0.81 1.64
C ALA A 88 0.25 -1.30 1.76
N ALA A 89 1.04 -1.23 0.68
CA ALA A 89 2.46 -1.56 0.69
C ALA A 89 3.24 -0.59 1.59
N ALA A 90 3.00 0.72 1.47
CA ALA A 90 3.64 1.72 2.33
C ALA A 90 3.34 1.51 3.82
N LEU A 91 2.08 1.25 4.18
CA LEU A 91 1.69 0.94 5.56
C LEU A 91 2.33 -0.36 6.06
N SER A 92 2.47 -1.36 5.18
CA SER A 92 3.12 -2.63 5.53
C SER A 92 4.61 -2.44 5.77
N ALA A 93 5.30 -1.66 4.93
CA ALA A 93 6.70 -1.31 5.13
C ALA A 93 6.92 -0.58 6.46
N ARG A 94 6.02 0.35 6.81
CA ARG A 94 6.05 1.03 8.12
C ARG A 94 5.86 0.05 9.28
N ALA A 95 4.87 -0.83 9.18
CA ALA A 95 4.62 -1.84 10.22
C ALA A 95 5.87 -2.71 10.44
N LEU A 96 6.51 -3.15 9.36
CA LEU A 96 7.76 -3.92 9.42
C LEU A 96 8.89 -3.13 10.08
N ASN A 97 9.05 -1.85 9.76
CA ASN A 97 10.06 -1.00 10.38
C ASN A 97 9.86 -0.88 11.90
N VAL A 98 8.63 -0.59 12.35
CA VAL A 98 8.29 -0.51 13.77
C VAL A 98 8.49 -1.86 14.46
N SER A 99 8.04 -2.95 13.86
CA SER A 99 8.23 -4.29 14.40
C SER A 99 9.71 -4.66 14.53
N SER A 100 10.53 -4.32 13.52
CA SER A 100 11.98 -4.56 13.55
C SER A 100 12.65 -3.82 14.71
N LEU A 101 12.27 -2.56 14.95
CA LEU A 101 12.82 -1.77 16.05
C LEU A 101 12.44 -2.35 17.41
N LEU A 102 11.16 -2.70 17.59
CA LEU A 102 10.68 -3.32 18.83
C LEU A 102 11.36 -4.66 19.10
N MET A 103 11.57 -5.48 18.07
CA MET A 103 12.28 -6.76 18.21
C MET A 103 13.75 -6.56 18.59
N ALA A 104 14.43 -5.55 18.06
CA ALA A 104 15.80 -5.22 18.44
C ALA A 104 15.89 -4.85 19.94
N TYR A 105 15.02 -3.95 20.41
CA TYR A 105 14.96 -3.59 21.82
C TYR A 105 14.58 -4.77 22.73
N GLN A 106 13.66 -5.63 22.29
CA GLN A 106 13.30 -6.83 23.04
C GLN A 106 14.47 -7.80 23.16
N ALA A 107 15.32 -7.93 22.13
CA ALA A 107 16.51 -8.75 22.18
C ALA A 107 17.53 -8.19 23.18
N GLU A 108 17.82 -6.89 23.13
CA GLU A 108 18.74 -6.21 24.06
C GLU A 108 18.30 -6.41 25.52
N LEU A 109 17.03 -6.15 25.83
CA LEU A 109 16.49 -6.34 27.19
C LEU A 109 16.56 -7.80 27.66
N CYS A 110 16.40 -8.76 26.75
CA CYS A 110 16.50 -10.19 27.08
C CYS A 110 17.94 -10.59 27.41
N GLU A 111 18.92 -10.04 26.69
CA GLU A 111 20.35 -10.23 27.00
C GLU A 111 20.72 -9.62 28.36
N ASP A 112 20.18 -8.43 28.68
CA ASP A 112 20.41 -7.79 29.97
C ASP A 112 19.80 -8.59 31.14
N LEU A 113 18.61 -9.17 30.96
CA LEU A 113 17.94 -10.01 31.97
C LEU A 113 18.60 -11.38 32.16
N SER A 114 19.40 -11.82 31.19
CA SER A 114 20.08 -13.13 31.23
C SER A 114 21.53 -13.05 31.71
N ARG A 115 22.00 -11.85 32.07
CA ARG A 115 23.27 -11.59 32.77
C ARG A 115 23.06 -11.57 34.28
#